data_AF-A0A960UYG6-F1
#
_entry.id   AF-A0A960UYG6-F1
#
_cell.length_a   1.000
_cell.length_b   1.000
_cell.length_c   1.000
_cell.angle_alpha   90.00
_cell.angle_beta   90.00
_cell.angle_gamma   90.00
#
_symmetry.space_group_name_H-M   'P 1'
#
loop_
_entity.id
_entity.type
_entity.pdbx_description
1 polymer ?
#
loop_
_entity_poly.entity_id
_entity_poly.type
_entity_poly.pdbx_seq_one_letter_code
_entity_poly.pdbx_strand_id
1 'polypeptide(L)'
;PPGNTFSLAMALGLLDALQNRYPQAADSVALKWPNDLVRLQAMTENGEVSGVADVSATSASPGEKLPGNSRSGKERVDVGSIGESVHKKEVHRMRLEKLGGILIEGKSNGGMWQTVVGIGINWLGAPEQEQGDTYAPGFLFPANVGQEPREMPEDFVPDLIAALNRRALQYEQSNTLQDFQKWDVLQNRHIQYDGRAMRVAGLDREGALLLEDGSRITDSARTLEILWS
;
A
#
# COMPACT_ATOMS: atom_id res chain seq x y z
N PRO A 1 -17.74 -2.79 19.21
CA PRO A 1 -16.46 -2.03 19.07
C PRO A 1 -16.22 -1.79 17.58
N PRO A 2 -15.59 -0.68 17.17
CA PRO A 2 -15.07 -0.55 15.83
C PRO A 2 -14.06 -1.68 15.61
N GLY A 3 -14.38 -2.60 14.70
CA GLY A 3 -13.49 -3.69 14.32
C GLY A 3 -12.47 -3.26 13.27
N ASN A 4 -11.81 -4.23 12.63
CA ASN A 4 -10.76 -3.96 11.64
C ASN A 4 -11.27 -3.08 10.50
N THR A 5 -12.51 -3.27 10.04
CA THR A 5 -13.14 -2.44 9.00
C THR A 5 -13.12 -0.93 9.33
N PHE A 6 -13.24 -0.55 10.61
CA PHE A 6 -13.12 0.86 11.01
C PHE A 6 -11.70 1.38 10.83
N SER A 7 -10.67 0.58 11.15
CA SER A 7 -9.27 0.91 10.86
C SER A 7 -9.02 1.12 9.37
N LEU A 8 -9.54 0.22 8.54
CA LEU A 8 -9.44 0.34 7.08
C LEU A 8 -10.10 1.62 6.57
N ALA A 9 -11.28 1.97 7.13
CA ALA A 9 -11.98 3.20 6.79
C ALA A 9 -11.20 4.45 7.20
N MET A 10 -10.54 4.45 8.37
CA MET A 10 -9.69 5.58 8.80
C MET A 10 -8.45 5.73 7.91
N ALA A 11 -7.83 4.62 7.52
CA ALA A 11 -6.72 4.62 6.56
C ALA A 11 -7.13 5.18 5.20
N LEU A 12 -8.31 4.80 4.70
CA LEU A 12 -8.88 5.40 3.49
C LEU A 12 -9.17 6.90 3.66
N GLY A 13 -9.69 7.32 4.82
CA GLY A 13 -9.93 8.74 5.09
C GLY A 13 -8.66 9.58 5.06
N LEU A 14 -7.57 9.05 5.62
CA LEU A 14 -6.24 9.68 5.51
C LEU A 14 -5.79 9.77 4.05
N LEU A 15 -5.88 8.68 3.30
CA LEU A 15 -5.48 8.66 1.89
C LEU A 15 -6.33 9.61 1.02
N ASP A 16 -7.65 9.61 1.21
CA ASP A 16 -8.59 10.49 0.50
C ASP A 16 -8.21 11.97 0.72
N ALA A 17 -7.88 12.35 1.96
CA ALA A 17 -7.46 13.71 2.27
C ALA A 17 -6.16 14.07 1.57
N LEU A 18 -5.17 13.17 1.60
CA LEU A 18 -3.88 13.37 0.92
C LEU A 18 -4.04 13.50 -0.59
N GLN A 19 -4.82 12.63 -1.23
CA GLN A 19 -5.06 12.67 -2.67
C GLN A 19 -5.78 13.95 -3.10
N ASN A 20 -6.75 14.40 -2.30
CA ASN A 20 -7.48 15.62 -2.60
C ASN A 20 -6.61 16.87 -2.46
N ARG A 21 -5.78 16.96 -1.41
CA ARG A 21 -4.98 18.15 -1.12
C ARG A 21 -3.65 18.16 -1.87
N TYR A 22 -2.98 17.02 -1.96
CA TYR A 22 -1.61 16.85 -2.46
C TYR A 22 -1.53 15.70 -3.48
N PRO A 23 -2.24 15.79 -4.62
CA PRO A 23 -2.34 14.68 -5.58
C PRO A 23 -0.97 14.15 -6.03
N GLN A 24 -0.03 15.04 -6.36
CA GLN A 24 1.33 14.65 -6.79
C GLN A 24 2.11 13.90 -5.72
N ALA A 25 2.01 14.30 -4.45
CA ALA A 25 2.66 13.60 -3.36
C ALA A 25 2.00 12.24 -3.09
N ALA A 26 0.68 12.17 -3.32
CA ALA A 26 -0.15 10.99 -3.06
C ALA A 26 -0.13 9.93 -4.17
N ASP A 27 0.32 10.26 -5.40
CA ASP A 27 0.38 9.32 -6.56
C ASP A 27 1.14 8.01 -6.26
N SER A 28 2.06 8.08 -5.30
CA SER A 28 2.93 6.98 -4.88
C SER A 28 2.59 6.37 -3.53
N VAL A 29 1.59 6.95 -2.88
CA VAL A 29 1.19 6.60 -1.54
C VAL A 29 0.17 5.48 -1.63
N ALA A 30 0.39 4.47 -0.81
CA ALA A 30 -0.46 3.30 -0.72
C ALA A 30 -0.74 2.98 0.75
N LEU A 31 -1.66 2.06 0.96
CA LEU A 31 -1.98 1.54 2.29
C LEU A 31 -1.29 0.19 2.46
N LYS A 32 -0.88 -0.14 3.67
CA LYS A 32 -0.53 -1.49 4.05
C LYS A 32 -1.43 -1.92 5.18
N TRP A 33 -2.10 -3.06 5.00
CA TRP A 33 -2.94 -3.61 6.04
C TRP A 33 -2.16 -3.80 7.37
N PRO A 34 -2.78 -3.46 8.52
CA PRO A 34 -4.13 -2.91 8.66
C PRO A 34 -4.23 -1.38 8.70
N ASN A 35 -3.11 -0.66 8.82
CA ASN A 35 -3.14 0.73 9.31
C ASN A 35 -1.90 1.57 8.94
N ASP A 36 -1.04 1.09 8.05
CA ASP A 36 0.19 1.79 7.69
C ASP A 36 0.00 2.58 6.39
N LEU A 37 0.55 3.80 6.37
CA LEU A 37 0.72 4.59 5.16
C LEU A 37 2.12 4.33 4.61
N VAL A 38 2.23 3.92 3.36
CA VAL A 38 3.51 3.54 2.76
C VAL A 38 3.72 4.20 1.40
N ARG A 39 4.98 4.28 0.97
CA ARG A 39 5.36 4.68 -0.40
C ARG A 39 6.06 3.53 -1.11
N LEU A 40 5.72 3.31 -2.38
CA LEU A 40 6.50 2.43 -3.25
C LEU A 40 7.63 3.23 -3.93
N GLN A 41 8.86 2.76 -3.74
CA GLN A 41 10.03 3.30 -4.43
C GLN A 41 10.63 2.27 -5.38
N ALA A 42 11.01 2.73 -6.57
CA ALA A 42 11.83 1.97 -7.49
C ALA A 42 13.31 2.19 -7.15
N MET A 43 14.05 1.09 -7.03
CA MET A 43 15.48 1.07 -6.77
C MET A 43 16.24 0.64 -8.03
N THR A 44 17.39 1.27 -8.26
CA THR A 44 18.38 0.81 -9.23
C THR A 44 19.04 -0.49 -8.76
N GLU A 45 19.79 -1.16 -9.65
CA GLU A 45 20.57 -2.35 -9.29
C GLU A 45 21.58 -2.08 -8.16
N ASN A 46 22.07 -0.84 -8.06
CA ASN A 46 23.00 -0.40 -7.02
C ASN A 46 22.29 -0.06 -5.68
N GLY A 47 20.97 -0.18 -5.62
CA GLY A 47 20.18 0.17 -4.43
C GLY A 47 19.96 1.67 -4.24
N GLU A 48 20.24 2.48 -5.26
CA GLU A 48 19.91 3.90 -5.26
C GLU A 48 18.45 4.10 -5.67
N VAL A 49 17.79 5.13 -5.13
CA VAL A 49 16.41 5.44 -5.48
C VAL A 49 16.37 5.95 -6.91
N SER A 50 15.81 5.15 -7.82
CA SER A 50 15.67 5.49 -9.24
C SER A 50 14.48 6.41 -9.50
N GLY A 51 13.52 6.43 -8.57
CA GLY A 51 12.30 7.20 -8.68
C GLY A 51 11.17 6.62 -7.85
N VAL A 52 10.02 7.24 -8.01
CA VAL A 52 8.79 6.88 -7.31
C VAL A 52 7.94 6.01 -8.24
N ALA A 53 7.50 4.85 -7.76
CA ALA A 53 6.73 3.93 -8.60
C ALA A 53 5.23 4.23 -8.55
N ASP A 54 4.56 4.15 -9.70
CA ASP A 54 3.10 4.28 -9.80
C ASP A 54 2.43 3.06 -9.15
N VAL A 55 1.63 3.31 -8.10
CA VAL A 55 0.90 2.28 -7.36
C VAL A 55 -0.14 1.60 -8.25
N SER A 56 -0.75 2.36 -9.15
CA SER A 56 -1.82 1.91 -10.06
C SER A 56 -1.34 0.77 -10.97
N ALA A 57 -0.09 0.87 -11.44
CA ALA A 57 0.53 -0.10 -12.33
C ALA A 57 0.89 -1.43 -11.64
N THR A 58 0.89 -1.46 -10.30
CA THR A 58 1.27 -2.66 -9.53
C THR A 58 0.09 -3.55 -9.15
N SER A 59 -1.14 -3.08 -9.35
CA SER A 59 -2.33 -3.92 -9.25
C SER A 59 -2.29 -4.99 -10.33
N ALA A 60 -1.76 -6.17 -9.99
CA ALA A 60 -1.75 -7.31 -10.89
C ALA A 60 -3.21 -7.60 -11.28
N SER A 61 -3.55 -7.40 -12.54
CA SER A 61 -4.87 -7.74 -13.07
C SER A 61 -5.16 -9.21 -12.74
N PRO A 62 -6.21 -9.52 -11.96
CA PRO A 62 -6.51 -10.89 -11.61
C PRO A 62 -7.09 -11.58 -12.85
N GLY A 63 -6.25 -12.34 -13.58
CA GLY A 63 -6.74 -13.37 -14.49
C GLY A 63 -6.25 -13.40 -15.94
N GLU A 64 -4.98 -13.10 -16.25
CA GLU A 64 -4.42 -13.60 -17.52
C GLU A 64 -4.16 -15.11 -17.42
N LYS A 65 -5.10 -15.90 -17.94
CA LYS A 65 -4.89 -17.31 -18.24
C LYS A 65 -3.73 -17.43 -19.22
N LEU A 66 -2.71 -18.21 -18.85
CA LEU A 66 -1.63 -18.64 -19.74
C LEU A 66 -2.21 -19.16 -21.07
N PRO A 67 -1.80 -18.61 -22.24
CA PRO A 67 -2.31 -19.07 -23.52
C PRO A 67 -1.87 -20.52 -23.77
N GLY A 68 -2.86 -21.39 -24.01
CA GLY A 68 -2.65 -22.78 -24.39
C GLY A 68 -1.95 -22.89 -25.74
N ASN A 69 -0.86 -23.67 -25.76
CA ASN A 69 -0.13 -24.06 -26.95
C ASN A 69 -1.05 -24.76 -27.97
N SER A 70 -1.32 -24.12 -29.10
CA SER A 70 -1.78 -24.78 -30.32
C SER A 70 -0.77 -24.51 -31.45
N ARG A 71 0.04 -25.53 -31.77
CA ARG A 71 0.94 -25.56 -32.92
C ARG A 71 0.19 -26.12 -34.13
N SER A 72 0.16 -25.39 -35.25
CA SER A 72 0.50 -25.94 -36.58
C SER A 72 0.52 -24.83 -37.64
N GLY A 73 1.67 -24.63 -38.30
CA GLY A 73 1.78 -23.76 -39.46
C GLY A 73 3.25 -23.50 -39.81
N LYS A 74 3.81 -24.33 -40.68
CA LYS A 74 5.14 -24.12 -41.27
C LYS A 74 5.00 -23.10 -42.40
N GLU A 75 5.69 -21.97 -42.29
CA GLU A 75 6.05 -21.16 -43.45
C GLU A 75 7.46 -20.61 -43.27
N ARG A 76 8.31 -20.85 -44.26
CA ARG A 76 9.72 -20.46 -44.33
C ARG A 76 9.77 -19.12 -45.06
N VAL A 77 10.32 -18.09 -44.44
CA VAL A 77 10.69 -16.84 -45.12
C VAL A 77 12.08 -16.40 -44.65
N ASP A 78 12.85 -15.90 -45.63
CA ASP A 78 14.27 -15.60 -45.60
C ASP A 78 14.71 -14.49 -44.64
N VAL A 79 15.98 -14.62 -44.25
CA VAL A 79 16.70 -13.91 -43.20
C VAL A 79 17.21 -12.57 -43.70
N GLY A 80 16.60 -11.48 -43.23
CA GLY A 80 17.16 -10.13 -43.25
C GLY A 80 17.67 -9.76 -41.86
N SER A 81 18.98 -9.53 -41.72
CA SER A 81 19.65 -9.18 -40.47
C SER A 81 19.22 -7.79 -39.96
N ILE A 82 18.25 -7.76 -39.05
CA ILE A 82 17.87 -6.58 -38.27
C ILE A 82 18.74 -6.57 -37.00
N GLY A 83 19.49 -5.50 -36.77
CA GLY A 83 20.27 -5.32 -35.55
C GLY A 83 19.34 -5.27 -34.34
N GLU A 84 19.39 -6.31 -33.51
CA GLU A 84 18.71 -6.36 -32.21
C GLU A 84 19.33 -5.30 -31.28
N SER A 85 18.69 -4.14 -31.17
CA SER A 85 18.87 -3.26 -30.02
C SER A 85 18.32 -3.96 -28.79
N VAL A 86 19.18 -4.74 -28.12
CA VAL A 86 18.91 -5.35 -26.82
C VAL A 86 18.64 -4.23 -25.82
N HIS A 87 17.36 -3.85 -25.68
CA HIS A 87 16.89 -3.10 -24.54
C HIS A 87 17.06 -4.02 -23.35
N LYS A 88 18.18 -3.90 -22.62
CA LYS A 88 18.33 -4.51 -21.31
C LYS A 88 17.15 -3.98 -20.48
N LYS A 89 16.21 -4.87 -20.21
CA LYS A 89 15.09 -4.60 -19.33
C LYS A 89 15.68 -4.42 -17.94
N GLU A 90 15.91 -3.17 -17.54
CA GLU A 90 16.38 -2.87 -16.19
C GLU A 90 15.38 -3.47 -15.19
N VAL A 91 15.87 -4.37 -14.35
CA VAL A 91 15.05 -4.99 -13.30
C VAL A 91 15.12 -4.05 -12.11
N HIS A 92 14.19 -3.10 -12.03
CA HIS A 92 14.08 -2.25 -10.85
C HIS A 92 13.61 -3.09 -9.66
N ARG A 93 14.38 -3.07 -8.57
CA ARG A 93 13.94 -3.63 -7.29
C ARG A 93 12.93 -2.66 -6.67
N MET A 94 11.88 -3.17 -6.05
CA MET A 94 10.90 -2.34 -5.38
C MET A 94 11.19 -2.33 -3.87
N ARG A 95 11.01 -1.17 -3.22
CA ARG A 95 11.08 -1.02 -1.77
C ARG A 95 9.84 -0.26 -1.26
N LEU A 96 9.42 -0.60 -0.04
CA LEU A 96 8.44 0.18 0.70
C LEU A 96 9.13 1.06 1.74
N GLU A 97 8.63 2.30 1.86
CA GLU A 97 8.92 3.19 2.97
C GLU A 97 7.67 3.41 3.80
N LYS A 98 7.81 3.44 5.13
CA LYS A 98 6.72 3.77 6.05
C LYS A 98 6.64 5.28 6.21
N LEU A 99 5.53 5.86 5.74
CA LEU A 99 5.26 7.29 5.81
C LEU A 99 4.53 7.69 7.09
N GLY A 100 3.90 6.73 7.76
CA GLY A 100 3.06 6.99 8.92
C GLY A 100 2.26 5.77 9.32
N GLY A 101 1.41 5.94 10.31
CA GLY A 101 0.56 4.88 10.82
C GLY A 101 -0.64 5.42 11.59
N ILE A 102 -1.66 4.57 11.69
CA ILE A 102 -2.89 4.86 12.41
C ILE A 102 -2.99 3.90 13.59
N LEU A 103 -3.15 4.44 14.80
CA LEU A 103 -3.43 3.65 15.99
C LEU A 103 -4.88 3.87 16.40
N ILE A 104 -5.63 2.79 16.58
CA ILE A 104 -7.02 2.86 17.05
C ILE A 104 -7.13 2.12 18.36
N GLU A 105 -7.55 2.85 19.39
CA GLU A 105 -7.81 2.31 20.71
C GLU A 105 -9.25 2.59 21.08
N GLY A 106 -9.85 1.67 21.83
CA GLY A 106 -11.23 1.85 22.27
C GLY A 106 -11.47 1.28 23.65
N LYS A 107 -12.43 1.89 24.33
CA LYS A 107 -12.87 1.47 25.66
C LYS A 107 -14.39 1.48 25.70
N SER A 108 -14.97 0.43 26.29
CA SER A 108 -16.39 0.44 26.65
C SER A 108 -16.55 1.01 28.07
N ASN A 109 -17.52 1.91 28.24
CA ASN A 109 -17.94 2.40 29.54
C ASN A 109 -19.46 2.54 29.58
N GLY A 110 -20.15 1.75 30.40
CA GLY A 110 -21.61 1.84 30.58
C GLY A 110 -22.41 1.58 29.29
N GLY A 111 -21.95 0.66 28.44
CA GLY A 111 -22.61 0.36 27.15
C GLY A 111 -22.30 1.35 26.03
N MET A 112 -21.67 2.49 26.33
CA MET A 112 -21.11 3.38 25.32
C MET A 112 -19.71 2.90 24.94
N TRP A 113 -19.39 2.98 23.65
CA TRP A 113 -18.05 2.74 23.15
C TRP A 113 -17.39 4.07 22.81
N GLN A 114 -16.20 4.30 23.34
CA GLN A 114 -15.36 5.43 22.98
C GLN A 114 -14.15 4.91 22.21
N THR A 115 -13.85 5.57 21.09
CA THR A 115 -12.69 5.25 20.25
C THR A 115 -11.81 6.48 20.13
N VAL A 116 -10.51 6.28 20.22
CA VAL A 116 -9.48 7.28 19.93
C VAL A 116 -8.71 6.80 18.70
N VAL A 117 -8.57 7.68 17.72
CA VAL A 117 -7.78 7.44 16.50
C VAL A 117 -6.58 8.36 16.55
N GLY A 118 -5.40 7.79 16.83
CA GLY A 118 -4.13 8.46 16.70
C GLY A 118 -3.59 8.31 15.28
N ILE A 119 -3.13 9.39 14.66
CA ILE A 119 -2.54 9.38 13.32
C ILE A 119 -1.18 10.05 13.40
N GLY A 120 -0.14 9.31 13.03
CA GLY A 120 1.22 9.84 12.88
C GLY A 120 1.59 9.86 11.39
N ILE A 121 2.11 11.00 10.91
CA ILE A 121 2.57 11.16 9.53
C ILE A 121 3.96 11.82 9.58
N ASN A 122 4.92 11.21 8.92
CA ASN A 122 6.23 11.77 8.67
C ASN A 122 6.09 12.84 7.57
N TRP A 123 6.05 14.12 7.94
CA TRP A 123 5.71 15.20 6.99
C TRP A 123 6.93 15.64 6.16
N LEU A 124 7.89 16.31 6.82
CA LEU A 124 9.13 16.84 6.23
C LEU A 124 10.38 16.03 6.62
N GLY A 125 10.21 15.05 7.50
CA GLY A 125 11.28 14.24 8.01
C GLY A 125 10.71 12.96 8.59
N ALA A 126 11.58 11.97 8.72
CA ALA A 126 11.26 10.67 9.27
C ALA A 126 12.25 10.35 10.39
N PRO A 127 11.86 9.54 11.39
CA PRO A 127 12.78 9.10 12.43
C PRO A 127 13.91 8.23 11.85
N GLU A 128 14.93 7.97 12.65
CA GLU A 128 15.91 6.93 12.31
C GLU A 128 15.24 5.56 12.31
N GLN A 129 15.71 4.65 11.45
CA GLN A 129 15.17 3.29 11.40
C GLN A 129 15.61 2.54 12.66
N GLU A 130 14.65 1.95 13.37
CA GLU A 130 14.92 1.15 14.56
C GLU A 130 15.17 -0.31 14.21
N GLN A 131 15.88 -1.02 15.11
CA GLN A 131 16.12 -2.45 14.95
C GLN A 131 14.79 -3.23 15.03
N GLY A 132 14.41 -3.88 13.94
CA GLY A 132 13.16 -4.66 13.85
C GLY A 132 12.10 -4.01 12.95
N ASP A 133 12.31 -2.77 12.50
CA ASP A 133 11.43 -2.14 11.52
C ASP A 133 11.47 -2.90 10.19
N THR A 134 10.29 -3.30 9.71
CA THR A 134 10.13 -4.00 8.43
C THR A 134 10.51 -3.12 7.24
N TYR A 135 10.24 -1.82 7.34
CA TYR A 135 10.41 -0.87 6.26
C TYR A 135 11.24 0.31 6.74
N ALA A 136 11.99 0.91 5.82
CA ALA A 136 12.63 2.17 6.15
C ALA A 136 11.57 3.24 6.44
N PRO A 137 11.82 4.13 7.40
CA PRO A 137 11.00 5.31 7.56
C PRO A 137 11.20 6.23 6.35
N GLY A 138 10.10 6.72 5.78
CA GLY A 138 10.06 7.74 4.74
C GLY A 138 9.16 8.89 5.18
N PHE A 139 9.05 9.93 4.36
CA PHE A 139 8.22 11.10 4.66
C PHE A 139 7.49 11.60 3.41
N LEU A 140 6.39 12.30 3.63
CA LEU A 140 5.39 12.61 2.60
C LEU A 140 5.95 13.53 1.51
N PHE A 141 6.81 14.50 1.86
CA PHE A 141 7.35 15.46 0.92
C PHE A 141 8.89 15.41 0.84
N PRO A 142 9.47 14.40 0.18
CA PRO A 142 10.90 14.39 -0.09
C PRO A 142 11.26 15.45 -1.13
N ALA A 143 12.47 15.99 -1.04
CA ALA A 143 12.92 17.11 -1.87
C ALA A 143 12.82 16.84 -3.39
N ASN A 144 12.83 15.58 -3.81
CA ASN A 144 12.73 15.14 -5.19
C ASN A 144 11.29 15.10 -5.75
N VAL A 145 10.25 15.27 -4.93
CA VAL A 145 8.85 15.31 -5.39
C VAL A 145 8.48 16.67 -6.02
N GLY A 146 9.40 17.63 -6.05
CA GLY A 146 9.23 18.90 -6.78
C GLY A 146 8.18 19.85 -6.20
N GLN A 147 7.49 19.41 -5.14
CA GLN A 147 6.66 20.21 -4.27
C GLN A 147 7.32 20.27 -2.90
N GLU A 148 8.01 21.36 -2.59
CA GLU A 148 8.08 21.73 -1.19
C GLU A 148 6.65 22.05 -0.74
N PRO A 149 6.17 21.44 0.36
CA PRO A 149 4.86 21.78 0.87
C PRO A 149 4.95 23.24 1.30
N ARG A 150 4.32 24.11 0.51
CA ARG A 150 4.20 25.54 0.83
C ARG A 150 3.33 25.76 2.07
N GLU A 151 2.58 24.73 2.46
CA GLU A 151 1.60 24.72 3.53
C GLU A 151 2.12 23.92 4.70
N MET A 152 1.76 24.37 5.91
CA MET A 152 2.15 23.71 7.14
C MET A 152 1.23 22.50 7.40
N PRO A 153 1.66 21.49 8.17
CA PRO A 153 0.81 20.35 8.52
C PRO A 153 -0.56 20.74 9.07
N GLU A 154 -0.65 21.86 9.79
CA GLU A 154 -1.88 22.40 10.37
C GLU A 154 -2.94 22.75 9.33
N ASP A 155 -2.52 23.16 8.13
CA ASP A 155 -3.43 23.51 7.03
C ASP A 155 -4.11 22.27 6.43
N PHE A 156 -3.51 21.08 6.61
CA PHE A 156 -4.07 19.79 6.19
C PHE A 156 -5.11 19.23 7.17
N VAL A 157 -5.06 19.62 8.44
CA VAL A 157 -5.90 19.04 9.50
C VAL A 157 -7.40 19.16 9.22
N PRO A 158 -7.96 20.30 8.74
CA PRO A 158 -9.39 20.38 8.42
C PRO A 158 -9.83 19.38 7.35
N ASP A 159 -9.03 19.21 6.29
CA ASP A 159 -9.31 18.27 5.20
C ASP A 159 -9.25 16.81 5.68
N LEU A 160 -8.27 16.50 6.53
CA LEU A 160 -8.15 15.21 7.20
C LEU A 160 -9.37 14.91 8.06
N ILE A 161 -9.78 15.82 8.95
CA ILE A 161 -10.96 15.64 9.81
C ILE A 161 -12.22 15.42 8.97
N ALA A 162 -12.40 16.20 7.89
CA ALA A 162 -13.54 16.05 7.01
C ALA A 162 -13.57 14.66 6.35
N ALA A 163 -12.43 14.16 5.86
CA ALA A 163 -12.34 12.85 5.23
C ALA A 163 -12.55 11.70 6.23
N LEU A 164 -11.94 11.77 7.42
CA LEU A 164 -12.13 10.80 8.49
C LEU A 164 -13.59 10.72 8.93
N ASN A 165 -14.26 11.87 9.12
CA ASN A 165 -15.67 11.90 9.49
C ASN A 165 -16.56 11.26 8.41
N ARG A 166 -16.30 11.52 7.12
CA ARG A 166 -17.05 10.87 6.04
C ARG A 166 -16.90 9.35 6.08
N ARG A 167 -15.67 8.84 6.21
CA ARG A 167 -15.40 7.39 6.29
C ARG A 167 -15.94 6.77 7.57
N ALA A 168 -15.90 7.47 8.70
CA ALA A 168 -16.46 7.01 9.97
C ALA A 168 -17.99 6.82 9.93
N LEU A 169 -18.70 7.60 9.11
CA LEU A 169 -20.14 7.42 8.91
C LEU A 169 -20.47 6.26 7.96
N GLN A 170 -19.49 5.76 7.21
CA GLN A 170 -19.68 4.82 6.10
C GLN A 170 -18.90 3.51 6.28
N TYR A 171 -18.17 3.31 7.38
CA TYR A 171 -17.22 2.19 7.50
C TYR A 171 -17.88 0.80 7.36
N GLU A 172 -19.14 0.63 7.76
CA GLU A 172 -19.87 -0.63 7.63
C GLU A 172 -20.42 -0.89 6.23
N GLN A 173 -20.29 0.08 5.30
CA GLN A 173 -20.69 -0.12 3.92
C GLN A 173 -19.78 -1.15 3.24
N SER A 174 -20.38 -1.96 2.37
CA SER A 174 -19.71 -3.08 1.71
C SER A 174 -18.57 -2.67 0.77
N ASN A 175 -18.52 -1.40 0.36
CA ASN A 175 -17.46 -0.87 -0.50
C ASN A 175 -16.16 -0.54 0.26
N THR A 176 -16.17 -0.37 1.59
CA THR A 176 -14.96 -0.04 2.36
C THR A 176 -13.82 -1.04 2.11
N LEU A 177 -14.15 -2.34 2.12
CA LEU A 177 -13.17 -3.40 1.86
C LEU A 177 -12.63 -3.33 0.43
N GLN A 178 -13.51 -3.16 -0.55
CA GLN A 178 -13.12 -3.07 -1.96
C GLN A 178 -12.27 -1.84 -2.23
N ASP A 179 -12.61 -0.71 -1.63
CA ASP A 179 -11.85 0.52 -1.73
C ASP A 179 -10.46 0.36 -1.09
N PHE A 180 -10.38 -0.25 0.10
CA PHE A 180 -9.09 -0.51 0.75
C PHE A 180 -8.21 -1.44 -0.09
N GLN A 181 -8.77 -2.54 -0.62
CA GLN A 181 -8.01 -3.48 -1.45
C GLN A 181 -7.42 -2.86 -2.72
N LYS A 182 -8.02 -1.78 -3.27
CA LYS A 182 -7.43 -1.07 -4.42
C LYS A 182 -6.09 -0.41 -4.08
N TRP A 183 -5.91 -0.02 -2.82
CA TRP A 183 -4.74 0.73 -2.34
C TRP A 183 -3.80 -0.11 -1.48
N ASP A 184 -4.19 -1.32 -1.10
CA ASP A 184 -3.41 -2.18 -0.23
C ASP A 184 -2.26 -2.88 -0.97
N VAL A 185 -1.03 -2.57 -0.58
CA VAL A 185 0.20 -3.09 -1.19
C VAL A 185 0.38 -4.60 -1.00
N LEU A 186 -0.33 -5.21 -0.06
CA LEU A 186 -0.22 -6.64 0.22
C LEU A 186 -1.03 -7.50 -0.74
N GLN A 187 -2.01 -6.93 -1.45
CA GLN A 187 -2.96 -7.72 -2.25
C GLN A 187 -2.26 -8.55 -3.34
N ASN A 188 -2.59 -9.85 -3.39
CA ASN A 188 -2.03 -10.82 -4.32
C ASN A 188 -0.49 -10.99 -4.24
N ARG A 189 0.17 -10.49 -3.20
CA ARG A 189 1.62 -10.62 -2.99
C ARG A 189 1.98 -11.81 -2.11
N HIS A 190 3.19 -12.30 -2.31
CA HIS A 190 3.83 -13.17 -1.33
C HIS A 190 4.37 -12.33 -0.18
N ILE A 191 4.14 -12.80 1.04
CA ILE A 191 4.59 -12.19 2.27
C ILE A 191 5.32 -13.22 3.13
N GLN A 192 6.24 -12.75 3.97
CA GLN A 192 6.80 -13.53 5.06
C GLN A 192 5.85 -13.45 6.26
N TYR A 193 5.35 -14.61 6.70
CA TYR A 193 4.47 -14.73 7.86
C TYR A 193 4.85 -15.97 8.68
N ASP A 194 5.17 -15.76 9.96
CA ASP A 194 5.55 -16.83 10.89
C ASP A 194 6.64 -17.78 10.35
N GLY A 195 7.68 -17.20 9.75
CA GLY A 195 8.78 -17.97 9.16
C GLY A 195 8.48 -18.60 7.80
N ARG A 196 7.29 -18.40 7.22
CA ARG A 196 6.84 -19.03 5.97
C ARG A 196 6.49 -17.99 4.91
N ALA A 197 6.78 -18.32 3.66
CA ALA A 197 6.28 -17.56 2.51
C ALA A 197 4.81 -17.94 2.26
N MET A 198 3.92 -16.96 2.33
CA MET A 198 2.48 -17.12 2.15
C MET A 198 1.98 -16.09 1.15
N ARG A 199 0.94 -16.40 0.38
CA ARG A 199 0.31 -15.41 -0.51
C ARG A 199 -0.97 -14.87 0.10
N VAL A 200 -1.14 -13.55 -0.01
CA VAL A 200 -2.35 -12.86 0.44
C VAL A 200 -3.47 -13.11 -0.57
N ALA A 201 -4.57 -13.67 -0.08
CA ALA A 201 -5.78 -13.95 -0.87
C ALA A 201 -6.79 -12.79 -0.85
N GLY A 202 -6.72 -11.92 0.16
CA GLY A 202 -7.54 -10.71 0.22
C GLY A 202 -7.94 -10.32 1.63
N LEU A 203 -9.10 -9.70 1.77
CA LEU A 203 -9.73 -9.38 3.06
C LEU A 203 -11.05 -10.14 3.22
N ASP A 204 -11.37 -10.54 4.44
CA ASP A 204 -12.70 -11.05 4.76
C ASP A 204 -13.72 -9.93 5.05
N ARG A 205 -14.95 -10.31 5.38
CA ARG A 205 -16.04 -9.36 5.67
C ARG A 205 -15.83 -8.51 6.92
N GLU A 206 -14.95 -8.94 7.82
CA GLU A 206 -14.62 -8.24 9.07
C GLU A 206 -13.36 -7.37 8.91
N GLY A 207 -12.72 -7.37 7.74
CA GLY A 207 -11.50 -6.64 7.46
C GLY A 207 -10.22 -7.33 7.93
N ALA A 208 -10.26 -8.63 8.21
CA ALA A 208 -9.07 -9.43 8.50
C ALA A 208 -8.35 -9.86 7.21
N LEU A 209 -7.02 -9.99 7.27
CA LEU A 209 -6.23 -10.44 6.13
C LEU A 209 -6.38 -11.96 5.96
N LEU A 210 -6.74 -12.38 4.74
CA LEU A 210 -6.86 -13.79 4.35
C LEU A 210 -5.63 -14.22 3.57
N LEU A 211 -5.11 -15.40 3.90
CA LEU A 211 -4.03 -16.06 3.17
C LEU A 211 -4.59 -17.18 2.28
N GLU A 212 -3.83 -17.60 1.26
CA GLU A 212 -4.25 -18.64 0.30
C GLU A 212 -4.55 -20.02 0.93
N ASP A 213 -3.98 -20.32 2.10
CA ASP A 213 -4.27 -21.56 2.85
C ASP A 213 -5.56 -21.48 3.69
N GLY A 214 -6.26 -20.35 3.64
CA GLY A 214 -7.45 -20.07 4.44
C GLY A 214 -7.15 -19.52 5.84
N SER A 215 -5.87 -19.36 6.21
CA SER A 215 -5.48 -18.70 7.45
C SER A 215 -5.92 -17.24 7.46
N ARG A 216 -6.18 -16.74 8.67
CA ARG A 216 -6.75 -15.42 8.92
C ARG A 216 -5.92 -14.65 9.92
N ILE A 217 -5.49 -13.44 9.58
CA ILE A 217 -4.72 -12.54 10.44
C ILE A 217 -5.62 -11.39 10.89
N THR A 218 -5.81 -11.25 12.21
CA THR A 218 -6.69 -10.26 12.80
C THR A 218 -5.98 -9.20 13.62
N ASP A 219 -4.69 -9.40 13.96
CA ASP A 219 -3.90 -8.50 14.79
C ASP A 219 -2.94 -7.64 13.94
N SER A 220 -2.80 -6.36 14.34
CA SER A 220 -1.95 -5.38 13.66
C SER A 220 -0.50 -5.39 14.13
N ALA A 221 -0.20 -6.07 15.24
CA ALA A 221 1.11 -6.08 15.87
C ALA A 221 2.16 -6.89 15.10
N ARG A 222 1.76 -7.57 14.01
CA ARG A 222 2.65 -8.45 13.27
C ARG A 222 3.36 -7.70 12.15
N THR A 223 4.67 -7.87 12.13
CA THR A 223 5.52 -7.50 11.01
C THR A 223 5.21 -8.44 9.84
N LEU A 224 4.62 -7.88 8.77
CA LEU A 224 4.42 -8.57 7.49
C LEU A 224 5.38 -7.95 6.48
N GLU A 225 6.24 -8.78 5.88
CA GLU A 225 7.22 -8.33 4.88
C GLU A 225 6.80 -8.85 3.49
N ILE A 226 6.88 -8.03 2.46
CA ILE A 226 6.60 -8.47 1.08
C ILE A 226 7.83 -9.18 0.52
N LEU A 227 7.64 -10.37 -0.03
CA LEU A 227 8.66 -11.11 -0.76
C LEU A 227 8.61 -10.70 -2.24
N TRP A 228 9.53 -9.82 -2.63
CA TRP A 228 9.72 -9.41 -4.03
C TRP A 228 10.38 -10.55 -4.80
N SER A 229 9.60 -11.22 -5.66
CA SER A 229 10.04 -12.34 -6.51
C SER A 229 10.00 -11.96 -7.98
#